data_AF-V4SS59-F1
#
_entry.id   AF-V4SS59-F1
#
_cell.length_a   1.000
_cell.length_b   1.000
_cell.length_c   1.000
_cell.angle_alpha   90.00
_cell.angle_beta   90.00
_cell.angle_gamma   90.00
#
_symmetry.space_group_name_H-M   'P 1'
#
loop_
_entity.id
_entity.type
_entity.pdbx_description
1 polymer ?
#
loop_
_entity_poly.entity_id
_entity_poly.type
_entity_poly.pdbx_seq_one_letter_code
_entity_poly.pdbx_strand_id
1 'polypeptide(L)'
;MHRSSPKFLREEFASCVSLIVQPSYNKCRSSYRIGVLVADCSNSRTYCTHNLLEPGSVKHSSNIQVFSDSSKSFSSYIGNSPSFLSGESHSILQSSSLQHWFKNWQKLRKHKLTASTFAGAIGFWPRRRVQLWLEKIGAIEPFLGNLATCWSNIKEEDALERYKLITGNTVYFTEFQVYRDKSRDDDWLAASPDGLVDRFVYDLPSGGVLEIKCPFFNGELTRASPWKRIPLYYIPQAQGLMEILDRDWMDFYVWTPNGSSLFRVYRDLEYWDVMKMALSDFWWKHVQPAREMCSKYVISDPLKQLKPLKPTPRHELWSYLVYDSKRIIDNSSLLVREIGGKLQN
;
A
#
# COMPACT_ATOMS: atom_id res chain seq x y z
N MET A 1 -44.20 -19.13 2.46
CA MET A 1 -43.03 -19.19 1.55
C MET A 1 -42.30 -17.85 1.59
N HIS A 2 -41.32 -17.70 2.48
CA HIS A 2 -40.45 -16.53 2.54
C HIS A 2 -39.06 -16.93 2.03
N ARG A 3 -38.63 -16.35 0.91
CA ARG A 3 -37.24 -16.46 0.43
C ARG A 3 -36.40 -15.39 1.13
N SER A 4 -35.48 -15.84 1.96
CA SER A 4 -34.43 -15.06 2.59
C SER A 4 -33.36 -14.68 1.56
N SER A 5 -33.07 -13.38 1.44
CA SER A 5 -31.92 -12.86 0.69
C SER A 5 -30.61 -13.27 1.38
N PRO A 6 -29.56 -13.68 0.63
CA PRO A 6 -28.28 -14.01 1.24
C PRO A 6 -27.62 -12.73 1.76
N LYS A 7 -27.43 -12.66 3.08
CA LYS A 7 -26.60 -11.64 3.74
C LYS A 7 -25.14 -11.91 3.36
N PHE A 8 -24.56 -11.06 2.51
CA PHE A 8 -23.11 -11.01 2.33
C PHE A 8 -22.47 -10.53 3.64
N LEU A 9 -21.54 -11.33 4.17
CA LEU A 9 -20.68 -10.96 5.30
C LEU A 9 -19.90 -9.70 4.94
N ARG A 10 -20.01 -8.70 5.81
CA ARG A 10 -19.34 -7.41 5.73
C ARG A 10 -17.88 -7.63 6.10
N GLU A 11 -17.04 -7.98 5.14
CA GLU A 11 -15.58 -7.94 5.30
C GLU A 11 -15.16 -6.48 5.51
N GLU A 12 -14.50 -6.21 6.63
CA GLU A 12 -14.05 -4.88 7.01
C GLU A 12 -12.99 -4.37 6.04
N PHE A 13 -13.36 -3.32 5.30
CA PHE A 13 -12.51 -2.59 4.39
C PHE A 13 -11.44 -1.82 5.18
N ALA A 14 -10.22 -2.34 5.22
CA ALA A 14 -9.04 -1.61 5.68
C ALA A 14 -7.95 -1.63 4.61
N SER A 15 -8.18 -0.86 3.55
CA SER A 15 -7.15 -0.27 2.69
C SER A 15 -7.83 0.72 1.74
N CYS A 16 -7.44 1.99 1.84
CA CYS A 16 -7.97 3.14 1.08
C CYS A 16 -9.33 3.73 1.49
N VAL A 17 -9.58 3.97 2.78
CA VAL A 17 -10.57 4.97 3.20
C VAL A 17 -9.84 6.22 3.68
N SER A 18 -9.83 7.27 2.86
CA SER A 18 -9.60 8.62 3.34
C SER A 18 -10.74 9.00 4.28
N LEU A 19 -10.39 9.57 5.44
CA LEU A 19 -11.28 10.13 6.45
C LEU A 19 -12.58 10.70 5.85
N ILE A 20 -13.72 10.12 6.22
CA ILE A 20 -15.03 10.71 5.98
C ILE A 20 -15.19 11.81 7.04
N VAL A 21 -15.01 13.06 6.63
CA VAL A 21 -15.52 14.21 7.39
C VAL A 21 -16.97 14.40 6.97
N GLN A 22 -17.92 14.06 7.85
CA GLN A 22 -19.29 14.53 7.74
C GLN A 22 -19.41 15.88 8.47
N PRO A 23 -19.71 16.99 7.79
CA PRO A 23 -20.04 18.23 8.46
C PRO A 23 -21.48 18.14 8.99
N SER A 24 -21.65 18.08 10.30
CA SER A 24 -22.94 18.35 10.93
C SER A 24 -23.16 19.88 10.93
N TYR A 25 -24.18 20.32 10.20
CA TYR A 25 -24.63 21.71 10.22
C TYR A 25 -25.54 21.94 11.43
N ASN A 26 -25.02 22.57 12.48
CA ASN A 26 -25.86 23.28 13.45
C ASN A 26 -25.54 24.78 13.38
N LYS A 27 -26.56 25.56 13.04
CA LYS A 27 -26.52 27.02 12.91
C LYS A 27 -26.58 27.71 14.28
N CYS A 28 -25.82 28.81 14.38
CA CYS A 28 -25.88 29.93 15.34
C CYS A 28 -25.35 29.64 16.77
N ARG A 29 -24.45 30.43 17.37
CA ARG A 29 -24.11 31.88 17.26
C ARG A 29 -22.65 32.12 17.74
N SER A 30 -21.96 33.07 17.09
CA SER A 30 -20.84 33.89 17.58
C SER A 30 -19.40 33.32 17.72
N SER A 31 -18.51 33.94 16.94
CA SER A 31 -17.06 34.18 17.14
C SER A 31 -16.05 33.02 17.03
N TYR A 32 -15.06 33.25 16.17
CA TYR A 32 -13.93 32.39 15.85
C TYR A 32 -12.78 32.53 16.85
N ARG A 33 -12.24 31.41 17.37
CA ARG A 33 -10.80 31.16 17.60
C ARG A 33 -10.55 29.65 17.58
N ILE A 34 -9.73 29.17 16.63
CA ILE A 34 -9.25 27.79 16.59
C ILE A 34 -7.93 27.74 17.35
N GLY A 35 -7.96 27.19 18.57
CA GLY A 35 -6.76 26.78 19.31
C GLY A 35 -6.61 25.27 19.23
N VAL A 36 -5.44 24.79 18.82
CA VAL A 36 -5.10 23.37 18.82
C VAL A 36 -4.71 22.98 20.24
N LEU A 37 -5.54 22.17 20.91
CA LEU A 37 -5.15 21.47 22.14
C LEU A 37 -4.39 20.20 21.74
N VAL A 38 -3.07 20.25 21.86
CA VAL A 38 -2.21 19.06 21.87
C VAL A 38 -2.20 18.56 23.31
N ALA A 39 -2.86 17.42 23.57
CA ALA A 39 -2.70 16.70 24.83
C ALA A 39 -1.54 15.72 24.68
N ASP A 40 -0.39 16.09 25.24
CA ASP A 40 0.72 15.16 25.51
C ASP A 40 0.32 14.26 26.68
N CYS A 41 0.18 12.97 26.44
CA CYS A 41 0.17 11.97 27.50
C CYS A 41 1.58 11.38 27.61
N SER A 42 2.42 12.05 28.39
CA SER A 42 3.71 11.53 28.85
C SER A 42 3.51 10.48 29.95
N ASN A 43 4.19 9.35 29.77
CA ASN A 43 4.25 8.20 30.66
C ASN A 43 4.47 8.57 32.14
N SER A 44 3.57 8.14 33.02
CA SER A 44 3.91 7.90 34.43
C SER A 44 4.22 6.41 34.62
N ARG A 45 5.49 6.12 34.91
CA ARG A 45 5.92 4.83 35.47
C ARG A 45 5.66 4.88 36.98
N THR A 46 4.88 3.94 37.49
CA THR A 46 4.87 3.60 38.91
C THR A 46 5.22 2.11 39.04
N TYR A 47 6.38 1.86 39.65
CA TYR A 47 6.82 0.54 40.07
C TYR A 47 6.04 0.14 41.34
N CYS A 48 5.45 -1.04 41.34
CA CYS A 48 5.01 -1.74 42.55
C CYS A 48 5.94 -2.95 42.78
N THR A 49 6.72 -2.90 43.85
CA THR A 49 7.35 -4.08 44.46
C THR A 49 7.19 -3.95 45.97
N HIS A 50 6.39 -4.82 46.57
CA HIS A 50 6.40 -5.05 48.01
C HIS A 50 6.99 -6.43 48.29
N ASN A 51 7.97 -6.43 49.19
CA ASN A 51 8.79 -7.53 49.65
C ASN A 51 8.04 -8.46 50.62
N LEU A 52 8.51 -9.72 50.68
CA LEU A 52 8.45 -10.58 51.87
C LEU A 52 9.84 -11.19 52.08
N LEU A 53 10.50 -10.80 53.18
CA LEU A 53 11.30 -11.62 54.11
C LEU A 53 12.13 -10.69 55.02
N GLU A 54 12.09 -10.99 56.32
CA GLU A 54 12.65 -10.26 57.47
C GLU A 54 14.19 -10.52 57.70
N PRO A 55 14.79 -10.22 58.88
CA PRO A 55 15.42 -8.94 59.19
C PRO A 55 16.90 -9.09 59.66
N GLY A 56 17.66 -7.99 59.72
CA GLY A 56 19.00 -8.05 60.32
C GLY A 56 19.83 -6.76 60.27
N SER A 57 19.56 -5.86 61.20
CA SER A 57 20.52 -5.10 62.02
C SER A 57 21.66 -4.23 61.41
N VAL A 58 21.75 -3.01 61.97
CA VAL A 58 22.94 -2.16 62.25
C VAL A 58 23.33 -1.05 61.24
N LYS A 59 23.04 0.19 61.68
CA LYS A 59 23.81 1.46 61.70
C LYS A 59 25.01 1.60 60.73
N HIS A 60 25.08 2.71 60.00
CA HIS A 60 25.90 3.88 60.38
C HIS A 60 25.71 5.07 59.42
N SER A 61 25.78 6.24 60.04
CA SER A 61 25.66 7.62 59.58
C SER A 61 26.90 8.16 58.87
N SER A 62 26.72 9.09 57.90
CA SER A 62 27.48 10.36 57.87
C SER A 62 26.91 11.37 56.87
N ASN A 63 26.78 12.59 57.37
CA ASN A 63 26.31 13.83 56.74
C ASN A 63 27.31 14.42 55.74
N ILE A 64 26.85 15.39 54.93
CA ILE A 64 27.39 16.77 54.74
C ILE A 64 26.67 17.34 53.50
N GLN A 65 25.61 18.14 53.69
CA GLN A 65 25.57 19.60 53.88
C GLN A 65 25.58 20.42 52.57
N VAL A 66 24.47 21.13 52.44
CA VAL A 66 24.03 22.07 51.42
C VAL A 66 24.80 23.39 51.54
N PHE A 67 25.12 24.00 50.40
CA PHE A 67 25.25 25.46 50.31
C PHE A 67 24.47 25.98 49.11
N SER A 68 23.42 26.74 49.42
CA SER A 68 22.73 27.66 48.53
C SER A 68 23.48 28.98 48.54
N ASP A 69 23.72 29.59 47.38
CA ASP A 69 23.85 31.05 47.35
C ASP A 69 23.41 31.69 46.04
N SER A 70 23.09 32.96 46.18
CA SER A 70 22.05 33.69 45.48
C SER A 70 22.59 34.69 44.45
N SER A 71 21.82 34.88 43.37
CA SER A 71 21.65 36.06 42.51
C SER A 71 22.80 37.09 42.38
N LYS A 72 23.35 37.22 41.17
CA LYS A 72 23.85 38.50 40.62
C LYS A 72 23.45 38.65 39.16
N SER A 73 22.76 39.76 38.87
CA SER A 73 22.43 40.22 37.52
C SER A 73 23.62 40.98 36.94
N PHE A 74 23.96 40.77 35.67
CA PHE A 74 24.69 41.73 34.85
C PHE A 74 24.17 41.70 33.41
N SER A 75 23.97 42.90 32.88
CA SER A 75 23.33 43.24 31.61
C SER A 75 24.26 43.06 30.39
N SER A 76 23.61 42.75 29.27
CA SER A 76 23.92 43.10 27.88
C SER A 76 25.26 42.67 27.27
N TYR A 77 25.22 41.58 26.49
CA TYR A 77 25.82 41.55 25.15
C TYR A 77 24.88 40.82 24.20
N ILE A 78 24.42 41.56 23.19
CA ILE A 78 23.71 41.07 22.01
C ILE A 78 24.73 40.30 21.17
N GLY A 79 24.47 39.01 20.93
CA GLY A 79 25.32 38.15 20.12
C GLY A 79 24.56 36.92 19.63
N ASN A 80 23.90 37.08 18.48
CA ASN A 80 23.46 36.07 17.51
C ASN A 80 23.04 34.68 18.04
N SER A 81 21.72 34.49 18.18
CA SER A 81 21.10 33.16 18.04
C SER A 81 21.49 32.56 16.69
N PRO A 82 21.94 31.29 16.61
CA PRO A 82 22.03 30.62 15.32
C PRO A 82 20.60 30.53 14.79
N SER A 83 20.35 31.26 13.71
CA SER A 83 19.13 31.15 12.94
C SER A 83 18.96 29.67 12.59
N PHE A 84 17.96 29.03 13.20
CA PHE A 84 17.46 27.74 12.72
C PHE A 84 17.11 27.97 11.25
N LEU A 85 17.94 27.42 10.36
CA LEU A 85 17.65 27.27 8.95
C LEU A 85 16.22 26.73 8.87
N SER A 86 15.38 27.47 8.16
CA SER A 86 14.00 27.09 7.84
C SER A 86 14.04 25.65 7.34
N GLY A 87 13.64 24.72 8.20
CA GLY A 87 13.67 23.30 7.89
C GLY A 87 12.81 23.07 6.67
N GLU A 88 13.44 22.67 5.57
CA GLU A 88 12.74 22.05 4.46
C GLU A 88 11.86 20.96 5.08
N SER A 89 10.55 21.10 4.90
CA SER A 89 9.58 20.13 5.38
C SER A 89 9.69 18.90 4.48
N HIS A 90 10.79 18.15 4.60
CA HIS A 90 10.90 16.85 3.98
C HIS A 90 9.82 15.98 4.61
N SER A 91 8.77 15.73 3.85
CA SER A 91 7.74 14.77 4.22
C SER A 91 8.47 13.49 4.61
N ILE A 92 8.27 13.00 5.84
CA ILE A 92 8.93 11.79 6.36
C ILE A 92 8.78 10.64 5.35
N LEU A 93 7.64 10.58 4.64
CA LEU A 93 7.33 9.61 3.60
C LEU A 93 8.24 9.64 2.36
N GLN A 94 9.02 10.71 2.17
CA GLN A 94 9.96 10.85 1.05
C GLN A 94 11.40 10.46 1.41
N SER A 95 11.68 10.08 2.67
CA SER A 95 13.02 9.64 3.05
C SER A 95 13.44 8.42 2.22
N SER A 96 14.72 8.37 1.85
CA SER A 96 15.28 7.25 1.08
C SER A 96 15.06 5.89 1.76
N SER A 97 15.05 5.88 3.10
CA SER A 97 14.77 4.72 3.94
C SER A 97 13.33 4.19 3.86
N LEU A 98 12.38 4.98 3.36
CA LEU A 98 10.98 4.58 3.19
C LEU A 98 10.61 4.34 1.73
N GLN A 99 11.51 4.68 0.80
CA GLN A 99 11.38 4.33 -0.60
C GLN A 99 11.68 2.84 -0.80
N HIS A 100 11.15 2.28 -1.88
CA HIS A 100 11.42 0.89 -2.20
C HIS A 100 12.90 0.72 -2.51
N TRP A 101 13.52 -0.26 -1.86
CA TRP A 101 14.96 -0.49 -1.88
C TRP A 101 15.58 -0.77 -3.26
N PHE A 102 14.80 -1.26 -4.25
CA PHE A 102 15.27 -1.41 -5.64
C PHE A 102 14.36 -0.83 -6.74
N LYS A 103 13.09 -0.47 -6.45
CA LYS A 103 12.14 0.01 -7.46
C LYS A 103 11.98 1.52 -7.45
N ASN A 104 12.71 2.22 -8.33
CA ASN A 104 12.65 3.68 -8.48
C ASN A 104 12.03 4.12 -9.82
N TRP A 105 10.82 3.64 -10.10
CA TRP A 105 10.18 3.77 -11.43
C TRP A 105 9.11 4.85 -11.51
N GLN A 106 8.95 5.73 -10.52
CA GLN A 106 7.84 6.69 -10.42
C GLN A 106 7.66 7.52 -11.70
N LYS A 107 8.76 7.98 -12.31
CA LYS A 107 8.74 8.73 -13.58
C LYS A 107 8.22 7.88 -14.74
N LEU A 108 8.68 6.64 -14.87
CA LEU A 108 8.23 5.70 -15.92
C LEU A 108 6.74 5.33 -15.75
N ARG A 109 6.30 5.15 -14.50
CA ARG A 109 4.89 4.83 -14.16
C ARG A 109 3.92 5.96 -14.46
N LYS A 110 4.38 7.21 -14.48
CA LYS A 110 3.51 8.39 -14.72
C LYS A 110 2.80 8.27 -16.08
N HIS A 111 3.52 7.82 -17.11
CA HIS A 111 3.04 7.80 -18.49
C HIS A 111 2.50 6.44 -18.95
N LYS A 112 2.39 5.46 -18.05
CA LYS A 112 1.91 4.10 -18.36
C LYS A 112 0.88 3.65 -17.35
N LEU A 113 -0.03 2.77 -17.75
CA LEU A 113 -0.93 2.07 -16.85
C LEU A 113 -0.20 0.83 -16.31
N THR A 114 0.05 0.79 -15.01
CA THR A 114 0.81 -0.31 -14.39
C THR A 114 -0.11 -1.40 -13.85
N ALA A 115 0.33 -2.66 -13.82
CA ALA A 115 -0.45 -3.79 -13.31
C ALA A 115 -1.14 -3.54 -11.96
N SER A 116 -0.43 -2.92 -11.00
CA SER A 116 -0.97 -2.56 -9.68
C SER A 116 -2.14 -1.54 -9.71
N THR A 117 -2.38 -0.89 -10.84
CA THR A 117 -3.45 0.10 -11.04
C THR A 117 -4.63 -0.44 -11.85
N PHE A 118 -4.55 -1.67 -12.39
CA PHE A 118 -5.58 -2.24 -13.26
C PHE A 118 -6.94 -2.35 -12.57
N ALA A 119 -6.97 -2.88 -11.35
CA ALA A 119 -8.19 -2.91 -10.55
C ALA A 119 -8.79 -1.50 -10.31
N GLY A 120 -7.93 -0.48 -10.16
CA GLY A 120 -8.33 0.93 -10.07
C GLY A 120 -8.94 1.46 -11.37
N ALA A 121 -8.31 1.15 -12.51
CA ALA A 121 -8.77 1.53 -13.84
C ALA A 121 -10.10 0.86 -14.24
N ILE A 122 -10.39 -0.33 -13.71
CA ILE A 122 -11.67 -1.03 -13.93
C ILE A 122 -12.76 -0.50 -12.98
N GLY A 123 -12.39 -0.08 -11.76
CA GLY A 123 -13.31 0.48 -10.76
C GLY A 123 -13.65 -0.46 -9.59
N PHE A 124 -12.69 -1.29 -9.16
CA PHE A 124 -12.86 -2.17 -7.98
C PHE A 124 -13.09 -1.40 -6.68
N TRP A 125 -12.61 -0.15 -6.58
CA TRP A 125 -12.86 0.72 -5.45
C TRP A 125 -13.72 1.93 -5.82
N PRO A 126 -14.61 2.39 -4.92
CA PRO A 126 -15.33 3.63 -5.10
C PRO A 126 -14.39 4.79 -5.39
N ARG A 127 -14.73 5.62 -6.38
CA ARG A 127 -13.99 6.84 -6.80
C ARG A 127 -12.58 6.61 -7.35
N ARG A 128 -11.94 5.45 -7.16
CA ARG A 128 -10.56 5.19 -7.58
C ARG A 128 -10.34 5.32 -9.08
N ARG A 129 -11.30 4.88 -9.92
CA ARG A 129 -11.20 5.00 -11.39
C ARG A 129 -11.07 6.46 -11.85
N VAL A 130 -11.91 7.34 -11.32
CA VAL A 130 -11.86 8.78 -11.60
C VAL A 130 -10.60 9.42 -11.02
N GLN A 131 -10.21 9.03 -9.80
CA GLN A 131 -8.98 9.52 -9.19
C GLN A 131 -7.73 9.14 -9.99
N LEU A 132 -7.64 7.88 -10.43
CA LEU A 132 -6.55 7.40 -11.28
C LEU A 132 -6.52 8.16 -12.61
N TRP A 133 -7.68 8.48 -13.18
CA TRP A 133 -7.74 9.32 -14.38
C TRP A 133 -7.15 10.70 -14.13
N LEU A 134 -7.48 11.36 -13.02
CA LEU A 134 -6.87 12.64 -12.62
C LEU A 134 -5.34 12.54 -12.45
N GLU A 135 -4.84 11.46 -11.85
CA GLU A 135 -3.40 11.19 -11.72
C GLU A 135 -2.73 11.06 -13.10
N LYS A 136 -3.36 10.34 -14.03
CA LYS A 136 -2.79 10.08 -15.37
C LYS A 136 -2.82 11.28 -16.31
N ILE A 137 -3.77 12.20 -16.14
CA ILE A 137 -3.80 13.47 -16.88
C ILE A 137 -2.92 14.55 -16.25
N GLY A 138 -2.30 14.27 -15.10
CA GLY A 138 -1.44 15.22 -14.37
C GLY A 138 -2.20 16.31 -13.61
N ALA A 139 -3.51 16.12 -13.39
CA ALA A 139 -4.35 17.07 -12.65
C ALA A 139 -4.13 17.01 -11.13
N ILE A 140 -3.72 15.84 -10.64
CA ILE A 140 -3.30 15.63 -9.24
C ILE A 140 -1.99 14.87 -9.24
N GLU A 141 -1.18 15.11 -8.23
CA GLU A 141 0.05 14.33 -8.04
C GLU A 141 -0.30 12.85 -7.78
N PRO A 142 0.51 11.91 -8.31
CA PRO A 142 0.38 10.51 -7.97
C PRO A 142 0.47 10.29 -6.46
N PHE A 143 -0.20 9.23 -5.99
CA PHE A 143 -0.14 8.82 -4.60
C PHE A 143 1.32 8.64 -4.13
N LEU A 144 1.75 9.45 -3.15
CA LEU A 144 3.12 9.47 -2.62
C LEU A 144 3.40 8.39 -1.59
N GLY A 145 2.39 7.61 -1.17
CA GLY A 145 2.52 6.62 -0.11
C GLY A 145 1.74 6.98 1.15
N ASN A 146 1.63 5.99 2.03
CA ASN A 146 1.11 6.10 3.39
C ASN A 146 1.87 5.14 4.31
N LEU A 147 1.53 5.11 5.60
CA LEU A 147 2.16 4.18 6.56
C LEU A 147 2.12 2.72 6.11
N ALA A 148 1.04 2.27 5.47
CA ALA A 148 0.94 0.91 4.96
C ALA A 148 1.91 0.64 3.79
N THR A 149 2.15 1.64 2.94
CA THR A 149 3.13 1.55 1.84
C THR A 149 4.55 1.49 2.40
N CYS A 150 4.87 2.35 3.37
CA CYS A 150 6.16 2.35 4.05
C CYS A 150 6.41 1.02 4.76
N TRP A 151 5.42 0.50 5.49
CA TRP A 151 5.48 -0.82 6.11
C TRP A 151 5.76 -1.91 5.10
N SER A 152 5.05 -1.90 3.96
CA SER A 152 5.27 -2.90 2.91
C SER A 152 6.71 -2.84 2.38
N ASN A 153 7.22 -1.64 2.10
CA ASN A 153 8.59 -1.46 1.60
C ASN A 153 9.65 -1.95 2.59
N ILE A 154 9.46 -1.68 3.90
CA ILE A 154 10.39 -2.09 4.95
C ILE A 154 10.37 -3.62 5.13
N LYS A 155 9.19 -4.24 5.03
CA LYS A 155 9.01 -5.67 5.33
C LYS A 155 9.14 -6.59 4.14
N GLU A 156 9.28 -6.05 2.94
CA GLU A 156 9.41 -6.86 1.73
C GLU A 156 10.69 -7.71 1.73
N GLU A 157 11.80 -7.19 2.22
CA GLU A 157 13.08 -7.91 2.29
C GLU A 157 12.98 -9.11 3.27
N ASP A 158 12.51 -8.86 4.51
CA ASP A 158 12.22 -9.91 5.50
C ASP A 158 11.29 -11.00 4.93
N ALA A 159 10.25 -10.58 4.19
CA ALA A 159 9.30 -11.47 3.57
C ALA A 159 9.93 -12.32 2.45
N LEU A 160 10.78 -11.71 1.61
CA LEU A 160 11.47 -12.38 0.53
C LEU A 160 12.43 -13.46 1.04
N GLU A 161 13.19 -13.16 2.09
CA GLU A 161 14.07 -14.15 2.72
C GLU A 161 13.29 -15.34 3.27
N ARG A 162 12.16 -15.07 3.95
CA ARG A 162 11.28 -16.13 4.45
C ARG A 162 10.69 -16.97 3.31
N TYR A 163 10.29 -16.34 2.20
CA TYR A 163 9.80 -17.02 1.00
C TYR A 163 10.84 -17.97 0.42
N LYS A 164 12.10 -17.52 0.26
CA LYS A 164 13.20 -18.34 -0.23
C LYS A 164 13.46 -19.54 0.67
N LEU A 165 13.43 -19.34 1.99
CA LEU A 165 13.62 -20.40 2.98
C LEU A 165 12.50 -21.46 2.94
N ILE A 166 11.23 -21.03 2.79
CA ILE A 166 10.09 -21.95 2.74
C ILE A 166 10.06 -22.74 1.44
N THR A 167 10.32 -22.09 0.31
CA THR A 167 10.10 -22.68 -1.01
C THR A 167 11.34 -23.31 -1.62
N GLY A 168 12.54 -22.94 -1.15
CA GLY A 168 13.82 -23.27 -1.78
C GLY A 168 14.03 -22.60 -3.15
N ASN A 169 13.14 -21.70 -3.57
CA ASN A 169 13.21 -21.08 -4.88
C ASN A 169 14.31 -20.02 -4.96
N THR A 170 15.01 -19.97 -6.10
CA THR A 170 15.81 -18.80 -6.46
C THR A 170 14.90 -17.72 -7.04
N VAL A 171 15.14 -16.47 -6.64
CA VAL A 171 14.36 -15.31 -7.08
C VAL A 171 15.28 -14.33 -7.79
N TYR A 172 14.90 -13.96 -9.01
CA TYR A 172 15.61 -12.98 -9.83
C TYR A 172 14.83 -11.65 -9.85
N PHE A 173 15.54 -10.54 -9.75
CA PHE A 173 14.94 -9.22 -9.88
C PHE A 173 14.99 -8.76 -11.33
N THR A 174 13.91 -8.13 -11.78
CA THR A 174 13.82 -7.53 -13.11
C THR A 174 13.52 -6.05 -12.99
N GLU A 175 13.90 -5.32 -14.03
CA GLU A 175 13.57 -3.91 -14.18
C GLU A 175 12.09 -3.70 -14.50
N PHE A 176 11.72 -2.43 -14.67
CA PHE A 176 10.39 -2.03 -15.11
C PHE A 176 10.09 -2.54 -16.53
N GLN A 177 9.12 -3.46 -16.63
CA GLN A 177 8.76 -4.08 -17.90
C GLN A 177 7.62 -3.30 -18.56
N VAL A 178 7.85 -2.86 -19.79
CA VAL A 178 6.81 -2.31 -20.66
C VAL A 178 6.24 -3.47 -21.47
N TYR A 179 4.91 -3.53 -21.59
CA TYR A 179 4.26 -4.56 -22.38
C TYR A 179 4.63 -4.38 -23.85
N ARG A 180 5.16 -5.45 -24.43
CA ARG A 180 5.60 -5.51 -25.83
C ARG A 180 5.03 -6.79 -26.43
N ASP A 181 3.71 -6.91 -26.40
CA ASP A 181 3.05 -7.95 -27.19
C ASP A 181 3.11 -7.58 -28.69
N LYS A 182 2.67 -8.51 -29.53
CA LYS A 182 2.72 -8.62 -30.98
C LYS A 182 2.37 -7.36 -31.81
N SER A 183 1.90 -6.27 -31.22
CA SER A 183 1.78 -4.95 -31.86
C SER A 183 2.49 -3.86 -31.04
N ARG A 184 3.15 -2.92 -31.72
CA ARG A 184 3.87 -1.80 -31.09
C ARG A 184 2.96 -0.82 -30.31
N ASP A 185 1.65 -1.03 -30.32
CA ASP A 185 0.64 -0.09 -29.83
C ASP A 185 0.31 -0.26 -28.34
N ASP A 186 0.86 -1.29 -27.68
CA ASP A 186 0.58 -1.61 -26.28
C ASP A 186 1.62 -1.08 -25.27
N ASP A 187 2.48 -0.17 -25.71
CA ASP A 187 3.53 0.44 -24.89
C ASP A 187 3.00 1.23 -23.68
N TRP A 188 1.69 1.46 -23.62
CA TRP A 188 1.00 2.11 -22.53
C TRP A 188 0.80 1.21 -21.29
N LEU A 189 0.96 -0.10 -21.42
CA LEU A 189 0.88 -1.05 -20.31
C LEU A 189 2.27 -1.35 -19.74
N ALA A 190 2.37 -1.53 -18.42
CA ALA A 190 3.63 -1.89 -17.78
C ALA A 190 3.47 -2.66 -16.47
N ALA A 191 4.56 -3.29 -16.03
CA ALA A 191 4.62 -4.10 -14.83
C ALA A 191 5.95 -3.92 -14.08
N SER A 192 5.93 -4.23 -12.79
CA SER A 192 7.11 -4.20 -11.92
C SER A 192 6.95 -5.28 -10.83
N PRO A 193 7.32 -6.54 -11.11
CA PRO A 193 7.12 -7.63 -10.16
C PRO A 193 8.05 -7.49 -8.95
N ASP A 194 7.75 -8.18 -7.84
CA ASP A 194 8.67 -8.27 -6.70
C ASP A 194 9.81 -9.25 -6.97
N GLY A 195 9.57 -10.26 -7.83
CA GLY A 195 10.62 -11.10 -8.38
C GLY A 195 10.12 -12.04 -9.48
N LEU A 196 11.05 -12.73 -10.11
CA LEU A 196 10.82 -13.83 -11.04
C LEU A 196 11.35 -15.11 -10.43
N VAL A 197 10.63 -16.20 -10.67
CA VAL A 197 10.97 -17.53 -10.17
C VAL A 197 11.06 -18.46 -11.35
N ASP A 198 12.25 -18.99 -11.63
CA ASP A 198 12.42 -20.00 -12.66
C ASP A 198 12.46 -21.37 -12.02
N ARG A 199 11.65 -22.30 -12.54
CA ARG A 199 11.65 -23.70 -12.17
C ARG A 199 11.83 -24.57 -13.41
N PHE A 200 12.36 -25.76 -13.22
CA PHE A 200 12.36 -26.80 -14.24
C PHE A 200 11.39 -27.89 -13.80
N VAL A 201 10.40 -28.20 -14.64
CA VAL A 201 9.45 -29.29 -14.41
C VAL A 201 9.60 -30.26 -15.58
N TYR A 202 10.11 -31.46 -15.30
CA TYR A 202 10.48 -32.45 -16.34
C TYR A 202 11.41 -31.86 -17.42
N ASP A 203 12.45 -31.14 -17.00
CA ASP A 203 13.43 -30.46 -17.87
C ASP A 203 12.84 -29.36 -18.79
N LEU A 204 11.55 -29.03 -18.64
CA LEU A 204 10.94 -27.88 -19.29
C LEU A 204 11.02 -26.65 -18.37
N PRO A 205 11.48 -25.50 -18.89
CA PRO A 205 11.48 -24.27 -18.13
C PRO A 205 10.03 -23.85 -17.85
N SER A 206 9.72 -23.62 -16.58
CA SER A 206 8.47 -23.06 -16.10
C SER A 206 8.78 -21.81 -15.29
N GLY A 207 8.40 -20.66 -15.86
CA GLY A 207 8.63 -19.37 -15.24
C GLY A 207 7.41 -18.90 -14.44
N GLY A 208 7.65 -18.35 -13.26
CA GLY A 208 6.66 -17.73 -12.41
C GLY A 208 7.00 -16.30 -12.02
N VAL A 209 5.97 -15.55 -11.62
CA VAL A 209 6.12 -14.23 -10.99
C VAL A 209 5.98 -14.38 -9.47
N LEU A 210 6.81 -13.70 -8.71
CA LEU A 210 6.62 -13.51 -7.27
C LEU A 210 6.00 -12.13 -7.02
N GLU A 211 4.89 -12.13 -6.29
CA GLU A 211 4.26 -10.92 -5.74
C GLU A 211 4.10 -11.08 -4.23
N ILE A 212 4.77 -10.23 -3.47
CA ILE A 212 4.81 -10.18 -2.01
C ILE A 212 3.82 -9.13 -1.50
N LYS A 213 3.11 -9.48 -0.43
CA LYS A 213 2.22 -8.57 0.29
C LYS A 213 2.51 -8.63 1.78
N CYS A 214 2.82 -7.47 2.34
CA CYS A 214 3.03 -7.27 3.78
C CYS A 214 1.88 -6.39 4.33
N PRO A 215 0.71 -6.95 4.66
CA PRO A 215 -0.40 -6.17 5.19
C PRO A 215 -0.05 -5.46 6.51
N PHE A 216 -0.50 -4.21 6.65
CA PHE A 216 -0.15 -3.31 7.77
C PHE A 216 -1.00 -3.49 9.03
N PHE A 217 -2.20 -4.09 8.93
CA PHE A 217 -3.15 -4.30 10.05
C PHE A 217 -3.36 -3.07 10.95
N ASN A 218 -3.33 -1.85 10.38
CA ASN A 218 -3.41 -0.59 11.12
C ASN A 218 -2.40 -0.47 12.29
N GLY A 219 -1.25 -1.14 12.19
CA GLY A 219 -0.24 -1.19 13.25
C GLY A 219 -0.52 -2.20 14.37
N GLU A 220 -1.66 -2.90 14.35
CA GLU A 220 -2.04 -3.88 15.37
C GLU A 220 -1.43 -5.26 15.05
N LEU A 221 -0.13 -5.41 15.30
CA LEU A 221 0.66 -6.60 14.93
C LEU A 221 0.14 -7.90 15.58
N THR A 222 -0.52 -7.82 16.73
CA THR A 222 -1.11 -8.98 17.41
C THR A 222 -2.24 -9.63 16.61
N ARG A 223 -2.93 -8.86 15.76
CA ARG A 223 -3.99 -9.36 14.87
C ARG A 223 -3.48 -9.75 13.49
N ALA A 224 -2.19 -9.56 13.22
CA ALA A 224 -1.61 -9.77 11.92
C ALA A 224 -1.59 -11.26 11.56
N SER A 225 -2.62 -11.74 10.88
CA SER A 225 -2.75 -13.14 10.49
C SER A 225 -2.57 -13.32 8.99
N PRO A 226 -1.86 -14.39 8.57
CA PRO A 226 -1.68 -14.65 7.15
C PRO A 226 -3.02 -15.09 6.53
N TRP A 227 -3.26 -14.58 5.33
CA TRP A 227 -4.55 -14.70 4.67
C TRP A 227 -4.88 -16.16 4.33
N LYS A 228 -6.16 -16.51 4.39
CA LYS A 228 -6.66 -17.84 3.94
C LYS A 228 -7.06 -17.83 2.47
N ARG A 229 -7.25 -16.64 1.90
CA ARG A 229 -7.75 -16.44 0.55
C ARG A 229 -7.24 -15.11 0.01
N ILE A 230 -6.94 -15.07 -1.28
CA ILE A 230 -6.53 -13.83 -1.97
C ILE A 230 -7.74 -12.87 -2.07
N PRO A 231 -7.58 -11.59 -1.74
CA PRO A 231 -8.61 -10.58 -2.02
C PRO A 231 -8.83 -10.35 -3.53
N LEU A 232 -10.09 -10.25 -3.94
CA LEU A 232 -10.50 -10.16 -5.36
C LEU A 232 -9.79 -9.09 -6.18
N TYR A 233 -9.52 -7.95 -5.56
CA TYR A 233 -8.92 -6.80 -6.25
C TYR A 233 -7.43 -6.98 -6.61
N TYR A 234 -6.77 -8.05 -6.15
CA TYR A 234 -5.42 -8.39 -6.58
C TYR A 234 -5.38 -9.20 -7.87
N ILE A 235 -6.48 -9.84 -8.29
CA ILE A 235 -6.49 -10.67 -9.51
C ILE A 235 -6.18 -9.87 -10.78
N PRO A 236 -6.73 -8.65 -11.00
CA PRO A 236 -6.29 -7.82 -12.12
C PRO A 236 -4.79 -7.56 -12.15
N GLN A 237 -4.17 -7.34 -10.99
CA GLN A 237 -2.72 -7.13 -10.90
C GLN A 237 -1.96 -8.42 -11.19
N ALA A 238 -2.38 -9.54 -10.61
CA ALA A 238 -1.73 -10.85 -10.78
C ALA A 238 -1.72 -11.27 -12.25
N GLN A 239 -2.88 -11.22 -12.91
CA GLN A 239 -3.02 -11.56 -14.32
C GLN A 239 -2.22 -10.60 -15.21
N GLY A 240 -2.24 -9.30 -14.90
CA GLY A 240 -1.45 -8.31 -15.63
C GLY A 240 0.06 -8.50 -15.52
N LEU A 241 0.55 -8.92 -14.34
CA LEU A 241 1.96 -9.25 -14.16
C LEU A 241 2.35 -10.49 -14.98
N MET A 242 1.60 -11.58 -14.86
CA MET A 242 1.89 -12.82 -15.60
C MET A 242 1.85 -12.61 -17.12
N GLU A 243 0.91 -11.81 -17.60
CA GLU A 243 0.84 -11.46 -19.02
C GLU A 243 2.06 -10.63 -19.47
N ILE A 244 2.33 -9.51 -18.79
CA ILE A 244 3.34 -8.54 -19.25
C ILE A 244 4.76 -9.14 -19.18
N LEU A 245 4.99 -10.04 -18.22
CA LEU A 245 6.26 -10.73 -18.06
C LEU A 245 6.33 -12.06 -18.82
N ASP A 246 5.26 -12.47 -19.49
CA ASP A 246 5.12 -13.75 -20.18
C ASP A 246 5.49 -14.94 -19.29
N ARG A 247 4.68 -15.14 -18.24
CA ARG A 247 4.86 -16.19 -17.22
C ARG A 247 3.55 -16.95 -17.03
N ASP A 248 3.66 -18.24 -16.73
CA ASP A 248 2.51 -19.14 -16.69
C ASP A 248 1.75 -19.08 -15.36
N TRP A 249 2.47 -18.70 -14.30
CA TRP A 249 1.93 -18.70 -12.94
C TRP A 249 2.54 -17.60 -12.08
N MET A 250 1.89 -17.36 -10.94
CA MET A 250 2.31 -16.45 -9.90
C MET A 250 2.28 -17.13 -8.54
N ASP A 251 3.37 -16.95 -7.80
CA ASP A 251 3.40 -17.14 -6.36
C ASP A 251 2.97 -15.82 -5.69
N PHE A 252 1.76 -15.81 -5.15
CA PHE A 252 1.23 -14.70 -4.38
C PHE A 252 1.51 -14.95 -2.89
N TYR A 253 2.52 -14.28 -2.36
CA TYR A 253 3.03 -14.52 -1.02
C TYR A 253 2.60 -13.41 -0.06
N VAL A 254 1.92 -13.80 1.02
CA VAL A 254 1.46 -12.89 2.08
C VAL A 254 2.30 -13.15 3.31
N TRP A 255 3.02 -12.14 3.77
CA TRP A 255 3.84 -12.22 4.97
C TRP A 255 3.30 -11.34 6.08
N THR A 256 3.26 -11.88 7.30
CA THR A 256 2.94 -11.14 8.52
C THR A 256 3.95 -11.52 9.62
N PRO A 257 4.08 -10.71 10.68
CA PRO A 257 4.91 -11.08 11.82
C PRO A 257 4.52 -12.40 12.51
N ASN A 258 3.26 -12.85 12.37
CA ASN A 258 2.77 -14.08 13.00
C ASN A 258 2.72 -15.28 12.03
N GLY A 259 3.19 -15.14 10.79
CA GLY A 259 3.21 -16.23 9.83
C GLY A 259 3.08 -15.77 8.38
N SER A 260 2.85 -16.73 7.48
CA SER A 260 2.81 -16.46 6.05
C SER A 260 1.79 -17.34 5.33
N SER A 261 1.41 -16.95 4.11
CA SER A 261 0.61 -17.78 3.22
C SER A 261 1.10 -17.63 1.78
N LEU A 262 1.24 -18.75 1.09
CA LEU A 262 1.69 -18.81 -0.29
C LEU A 262 0.58 -19.39 -1.15
N PHE A 263 0.11 -18.61 -2.11
CA PHE A 263 -0.89 -19.04 -3.08
C PHE A 263 -0.26 -19.18 -4.46
N ARG A 264 -0.69 -20.20 -5.21
CA ARG A 264 -0.39 -20.37 -6.63
C ARG A 264 -1.59 -19.92 -7.46
N VAL A 265 -1.37 -18.94 -8.32
CA VAL A 265 -2.34 -18.43 -9.30
C VAL A 265 -1.81 -18.71 -10.70
N TYR A 266 -2.65 -19.16 -11.62
CA TYR A 266 -2.27 -19.41 -13.01
C TYR A 266 -2.74 -18.28 -13.94
N ARG A 267 -1.99 -18.04 -15.01
CA ARG A 267 -2.36 -17.11 -16.07
C ARG A 267 -3.64 -17.59 -16.74
N ASP A 268 -4.55 -16.65 -16.97
CA ASP A 268 -5.85 -16.88 -17.60
C ASP A 268 -5.98 -15.90 -18.78
N LEU A 269 -5.80 -16.42 -19.99
CA LEU A 269 -5.78 -15.62 -21.21
C LEU A 269 -7.15 -14.99 -21.50
N GLU A 270 -8.25 -15.71 -21.23
CA GLU A 270 -9.60 -15.20 -21.42
C GLU A 270 -9.89 -14.03 -20.47
N TYR A 271 -9.49 -14.16 -19.21
CA TYR A 271 -9.58 -13.08 -18.25
C TYR A 271 -8.74 -11.88 -18.68
N TRP A 272 -7.51 -12.12 -19.15
CA TRP A 272 -6.63 -11.07 -19.64
C TRP A 272 -7.27 -10.32 -20.81
N ASP A 273 -7.82 -11.00 -21.80
CA ASP A 273 -8.43 -10.37 -22.98
C ASP A 273 -9.59 -9.44 -22.57
N VAL A 274 -10.47 -9.91 -21.68
CA VAL A 274 -11.58 -9.10 -21.16
C VAL A 274 -11.07 -7.92 -20.34
N MET A 275 -10.04 -8.15 -19.52
CA MET A 275 -9.43 -7.08 -18.74
C MET A 275 -8.77 -6.04 -19.65
N LYS A 276 -8.01 -6.46 -20.67
CA LYS A 276 -7.32 -5.58 -21.63
C LYS A 276 -8.30 -4.68 -22.37
N MET A 277 -9.49 -5.17 -22.72
CA MET A 277 -10.57 -4.33 -23.27
C MET A 277 -10.96 -3.18 -22.32
N ALA A 278 -11.18 -3.49 -21.03
CA ALA A 278 -11.54 -2.48 -20.03
C ALA A 278 -10.40 -1.48 -19.75
N LEU A 279 -9.15 -1.95 -19.78
CA LEU A 279 -7.97 -1.10 -19.62
C LEU A 279 -7.76 -0.19 -20.84
N SER A 280 -7.98 -0.72 -22.05
CA SER A 280 -7.90 0.01 -23.31
C SER A 280 -8.96 1.12 -23.39
N ASP A 281 -10.20 0.83 -22.98
CA ASP A 281 -11.26 1.83 -22.81
C ASP A 281 -10.81 2.98 -21.90
N PHE A 282 -10.31 2.64 -20.71
CA PHE A 282 -9.80 3.63 -19.76
C PHE A 282 -8.68 4.48 -20.36
N TRP A 283 -7.74 3.87 -21.07
CA TRP A 283 -6.58 4.57 -21.59
C TRP A 283 -6.90 5.45 -22.80
N TRP A 284 -7.50 4.85 -23.84
CA TRP A 284 -7.66 5.50 -25.15
C TRP A 284 -8.90 6.37 -25.25
N LYS A 285 -9.99 6.05 -24.54
CA LYS A 285 -11.19 6.91 -24.55
C LYS A 285 -11.15 8.02 -23.51
N HIS A 286 -10.44 7.82 -22.40
CA HIS A 286 -10.48 8.75 -21.27
C HIS A 286 -9.14 9.44 -20.99
N VAL A 287 -8.03 8.70 -20.87
CA VAL A 287 -6.74 9.29 -20.48
C VAL A 287 -6.10 10.08 -21.62
N GLN A 288 -5.91 9.46 -22.79
CA GLN A 288 -5.16 10.07 -23.89
C GLN A 288 -5.80 11.35 -24.44
N PRO A 289 -7.12 11.38 -24.74
CA PRO A 289 -7.77 12.62 -25.20
C PRO A 289 -7.72 13.73 -24.14
N ALA A 290 -7.84 13.36 -22.86
CA ALA A 290 -7.79 14.34 -21.77
C ALA A 290 -6.37 14.92 -21.61
N ARG A 291 -5.33 14.10 -21.76
CA ARG A 291 -3.94 14.57 -21.79
C ARG A 291 -3.69 15.54 -22.94
N GLU A 292 -4.22 15.25 -24.12
CA GLU A 292 -4.11 16.13 -25.28
C GLU A 292 -4.78 17.49 -24.99
N MET A 293 -5.97 17.49 -24.38
CA MET A 293 -6.62 18.73 -23.96
C MET A 293 -5.81 19.50 -22.91
N CYS A 294 -5.27 18.81 -21.90
CA CYS A 294 -4.37 19.43 -20.90
C CYS A 294 -3.09 20.00 -21.51
N SER A 295 -2.61 19.45 -22.63
CA SER A 295 -1.41 19.97 -23.32
C SER A 295 -1.69 21.25 -24.13
N LYS A 296 -2.94 21.43 -24.58
CA LYS A 296 -3.36 22.57 -25.41
C LYS A 296 -3.94 23.71 -24.61
N TYR A 297 -4.56 23.43 -23.46
CA TYR A 297 -5.31 24.40 -22.68
C TYR A 297 -4.94 24.37 -21.20
N VAL A 298 -5.03 25.53 -20.53
CA VAL A 298 -4.90 25.61 -19.08
C VAL A 298 -6.21 25.15 -18.44
N ILE A 299 -6.19 24.00 -17.77
CA ILE A 299 -7.38 23.38 -17.16
C ILE A 299 -7.29 23.50 -15.65
N SER A 300 -8.14 24.33 -15.06
CA SER A 300 -8.19 24.57 -13.61
C SER A 300 -9.14 23.62 -12.85
N ASP A 301 -10.24 23.20 -13.48
CA ASP A 301 -11.20 22.24 -12.93
C ASP A 301 -11.48 21.12 -13.95
N PRO A 302 -10.64 20.06 -13.97
CA PRO A 302 -10.77 18.97 -14.93
C PRO A 302 -12.10 18.23 -14.84
N LEU A 303 -12.73 18.17 -13.65
CA LEU A 303 -13.99 17.45 -13.46
C LEU A 303 -15.17 18.14 -14.16
N LYS A 304 -15.11 19.46 -14.33
CA LYS A 304 -16.11 20.24 -15.07
C LYS A 304 -15.72 20.41 -16.53
N GLN A 305 -14.48 20.82 -16.79
CA GLN A 305 -14.03 21.21 -18.14
C GLN A 305 -13.80 20.00 -19.05
N LEU A 306 -13.38 18.85 -18.50
CA LEU A 306 -13.20 17.60 -19.24
C LEU A 306 -14.31 16.58 -18.94
N LYS A 307 -15.50 17.04 -18.55
CA LYS A 307 -16.64 16.18 -18.22
C LYS A 307 -16.95 15.11 -19.29
N PRO A 308 -16.86 15.39 -20.62
CA PRO A 308 -17.10 14.36 -21.64
C PRO A 308 -16.06 13.23 -21.66
N LEU A 309 -14.83 13.51 -21.23
CA LEU A 309 -13.71 12.56 -21.22
C LEU A 309 -13.55 11.84 -19.88
N LYS A 310 -14.30 12.26 -18.86
CA LYS A 310 -14.26 11.66 -17.54
C LYS A 310 -14.83 10.24 -17.57
N PRO A 311 -14.12 9.22 -17.05
CA PRO A 311 -14.66 7.87 -16.98
C PRO A 311 -15.81 7.77 -15.98
N THR A 312 -16.75 6.86 -16.26
CA THR A 312 -17.74 6.41 -15.27
C THR A 312 -17.02 5.77 -14.07
N PRO A 313 -17.61 5.77 -12.85
CA PRO A 313 -16.95 5.20 -11.67
C PRO A 313 -16.56 3.72 -11.79
N ARG A 314 -17.26 2.95 -12.64
CA ARG A 314 -17.00 1.54 -12.95
C ARG A 314 -17.11 1.32 -14.45
N HIS A 315 -16.21 0.51 -15.00
CA HIS A 315 -16.33 0.03 -16.38
C HIS A 315 -17.56 -0.89 -16.54
N GLU A 316 -18.12 -0.99 -17.75
CA GLU A 316 -19.28 -1.85 -18.03
C GLU A 316 -19.01 -3.34 -17.75
N LEU A 317 -17.79 -3.79 -18.04
CA LEU A 317 -17.32 -5.16 -17.77
C LEU A 317 -16.97 -5.43 -16.29
N TRP A 318 -17.17 -4.46 -15.39
CA TRP A 318 -16.77 -4.60 -13.98
C TRP A 318 -17.41 -5.80 -13.29
N SER A 319 -18.72 -6.04 -13.51
CA SER A 319 -19.43 -7.15 -12.87
C SER A 319 -18.90 -8.51 -13.34
N TYR A 320 -18.60 -8.62 -14.64
CA TYR A 320 -17.98 -9.81 -15.22
C TYR A 320 -16.61 -10.04 -14.60
N LEU A 321 -15.72 -9.04 -14.63
CA LEU A 321 -14.36 -9.18 -14.09
C LEU A 321 -14.33 -9.49 -12.60
N VAL A 322 -15.29 -8.99 -11.82
CA VAL A 322 -15.44 -9.36 -10.40
C VAL A 322 -15.88 -10.80 -10.23
N TYR A 323 -16.85 -11.26 -11.02
CA TYR A 323 -17.28 -12.66 -11.01
C TYR A 323 -16.13 -13.59 -11.41
N ASP A 324 -15.41 -13.22 -12.47
CA ASP A 324 -14.34 -14.03 -13.03
C ASP A 324 -13.09 -14.05 -12.13
N SER A 325 -12.82 -12.94 -11.43
CA SER A 325 -11.82 -12.92 -10.35
C SER A 325 -12.13 -13.93 -9.25
N LYS A 326 -13.42 -14.19 -8.94
CA LYS A 326 -13.79 -15.23 -7.96
C LYS A 326 -13.44 -16.61 -8.48
N ARG A 327 -13.76 -16.91 -9.74
CA ARG A 327 -13.41 -18.17 -10.41
C ARG A 327 -11.91 -18.44 -10.32
N ILE A 328 -11.07 -17.45 -10.64
CA ILE A 328 -9.60 -17.57 -10.57
C ILE A 328 -9.14 -17.85 -9.13
N ILE A 329 -9.74 -17.20 -8.13
CA ILE A 329 -9.37 -17.43 -6.72
C ILE A 329 -9.84 -18.80 -6.24
N ASP A 330 -11.03 -19.25 -6.65
CA ASP A 330 -11.53 -20.59 -6.32
C ASP A 330 -10.65 -21.70 -6.93
N ASN A 331 -10.05 -21.43 -8.09
CA ASN A 331 -9.10 -22.32 -8.74
C ASN A 331 -7.64 -22.12 -8.28
N SER A 332 -7.37 -21.16 -7.39
CA SER A 332 -6.02 -20.93 -6.86
C SER A 332 -5.69 -21.90 -5.73
N SER A 333 -4.44 -22.33 -5.65
CA SER A 333 -4.00 -23.31 -4.65
C SER A 333 -3.28 -22.60 -3.50
N LEU A 334 -3.74 -22.79 -2.26
CA LEU A 334 -2.96 -22.44 -1.08
C LEU A 334 -1.88 -23.51 -0.88
N LEU A 335 -0.65 -23.21 -1.27
CA LEU A 335 0.47 -24.16 -1.23
C LEU A 335 1.06 -24.30 0.17
N VAL A 336 1.18 -23.18 0.88
CA VAL A 336 1.77 -23.15 2.21
C VAL A 336 1.00 -22.17 3.06
N ARG A 337 0.73 -22.56 4.31
CA ARG A 337 0.27 -21.64 5.34
C ARG A 337 1.06 -21.86 6.61
N GLU A 338 1.71 -20.82 7.10
CA GLU A 338 2.51 -20.87 8.30
C GLU A 338 1.87 -20.00 9.38
N ILE A 339 1.76 -20.50 10.61
CA ILE A 339 1.34 -19.69 11.77
C ILE A 339 2.30 -19.95 12.93
N GLY A 340 2.88 -18.89 13.48
CA GLY A 340 3.78 -18.96 14.64
C GLY A 340 4.98 -19.89 14.42
N GLY A 341 5.58 -19.88 13.24
CA GLY A 341 6.73 -20.73 12.91
C GLY A 341 6.39 -22.15 12.43
N LYS A 342 5.10 -22.55 12.44
CA LYS A 342 4.66 -23.90 12.12
C LYS A 342 3.89 -23.94 10.80
N LEU A 343 4.30 -24.84 9.90
CA LEU A 343 3.59 -25.12 8.66
C LEU A 343 2.28 -25.86 8.96
N GLN A 344 1.19 -25.40 8.36
CA GLN A 344 -0.10 -26.03 8.33
C GLN A 344 -0.27 -26.59 6.91
N ASN A 345 -0.29 -27.92 6.81
CA ASN A 345 -0.57 -28.65 5.57
C ASN A 345 -2.06 -28.69 5.27
#